data_AF-A0A358KH30-F1
#
_entry.id   AF-A0A358KH30-F1
#
_cell.length_a   1.000
_cell.length_b   1.000
_cell.length_c   1.000
_cell.angle_alpha   90.00
_cell.angle_beta   90.00
_cell.angle_gamma   90.00
#
_symmetry.space_group_name_H-M   'P 1'
#
loop_
_entity.id
_entity.type
_entity.pdbx_description
1 polymer ?
#
loop_
_entity_poly.entity_id
_entity_poly.type
_entity_poly.pdbx_seq_one_letter_code
_entity_poly.pdbx_strand_id
1 'polypeptide(L)'
;MRLVFSAIILATVTLGQAQAWAEGEPSSAQIHFFEEKIRPVLAAKCYKCHSERARKIKGKLKLDSREAILKGGSEGPSVILGKPDESLMIIALRHQDGWDMPPEEKLPDAVVADFAKWIAEGAYFPTAVPAKADQDWWELVDSEKLLAKAKPVEQAVDHYVGAKIKADNVTPTAAADDSTFIRRVTLDLAGRIPTAAEVQAYAKSADPEKRAKLVDDLLGSGSFTRQQVAEFIWLINDGRDDGFRGYLEKAFADNRSWDKVFEEIILARSDTEAVKGAEKFYRNRIGDLDRLTNDVSVNFFGVNVSCAQCHDHPEVPSWKQDHYYGMKSFFNRTFENGNHIGEREYGLVSFKTTAGVEKKARLMFLSGSAIDEPTAKEPDQKTKEAQKKNFEQLKKENKPVPAPSFSRREQLVRVGLKPGQS
;
A
#
# COMPACT_ATOMS: atom_id res chain seq x y z
N MET A 1 -41.55 25.13 -79.61
CA MET A 1 -42.05 24.89 -78.25
C MET A 1 -40.84 24.70 -77.36
N ARG A 2 -40.65 25.58 -76.37
CA ARG A 2 -39.54 25.55 -75.40
C ARG A 2 -39.55 24.24 -74.63
N LEU A 3 -38.38 23.65 -74.36
CA LEU A 3 -38.08 22.97 -73.10
C LEU A 3 -36.55 22.94 -72.92
N VAL A 4 -36.12 23.80 -72.00
CA VAL A 4 -34.77 23.91 -71.46
C VAL A 4 -34.64 22.81 -70.41
N PHE A 5 -33.61 21.96 -70.49
CA PHE A 5 -33.21 21.11 -69.37
C PHE A 5 -31.85 21.57 -68.86
N SER A 6 -31.88 22.27 -67.73
CA SER A 6 -30.72 22.67 -66.95
C SER A 6 -30.01 21.42 -66.42
N ALA A 7 -28.71 21.31 -66.72
CA ALA A 7 -27.82 20.37 -66.04
C ALA A 7 -27.45 20.94 -64.66
N ILE A 8 -27.95 20.31 -63.60
CA ILE A 8 -27.51 20.57 -62.23
C ILE A 8 -26.26 19.72 -61.99
N ILE A 9 -25.09 20.37 -61.89
CA ILE A 9 -23.86 19.76 -61.39
C ILE A 9 -23.97 19.76 -59.86
N LEU A 10 -24.23 18.60 -59.26
CA LEU A 10 -24.18 18.41 -57.82
C LEU A 10 -22.70 18.22 -57.42
N ALA A 11 -22.09 19.25 -56.84
CA ALA A 11 -20.79 19.15 -56.21
C ALA A 11 -20.94 18.38 -54.88
N THR A 12 -20.51 17.12 -54.84
CA THR A 12 -20.39 16.35 -53.60
C THR A 12 -19.17 16.85 -52.82
N VAL A 13 -19.41 17.69 -51.82
CA VAL A 13 -18.43 18.02 -50.78
C VAL A 13 -18.28 16.78 -49.88
N THR A 14 -17.17 16.07 -50.00
CA THR A 14 -16.77 15.04 -49.03
C THR A 14 -16.30 15.72 -47.76
N LEU A 15 -17.20 15.88 -46.79
CA LEU A 15 -16.85 16.19 -45.40
C LEU A 15 -16.01 15.02 -44.86
N GLY A 16 -14.71 15.26 -44.67
CA GLY A 16 -13.83 14.34 -43.95
C GLY A 16 -14.38 14.11 -42.55
N GLN A 17 -14.68 12.85 -42.22
CA GLN A 17 -15.16 12.47 -40.91
C GLN A 17 -14.03 12.68 -39.90
N ALA A 18 -14.13 13.72 -39.08
CA ALA A 18 -13.43 13.77 -37.81
C ALA A 18 -13.99 12.64 -36.95
N GLN A 19 -13.21 11.58 -36.73
CA GLN A 19 -13.53 10.54 -35.77
C GLN A 19 -13.71 11.23 -34.41
N ALA A 20 -14.94 11.31 -33.92
CA ALA A 20 -15.19 11.80 -32.57
C ALA A 20 -14.56 10.81 -31.59
N TRP A 21 -13.49 11.22 -30.92
CA TRP A 21 -12.92 10.49 -29.80
C TRP A 21 -13.93 10.59 -28.66
N ALA A 22 -14.85 9.61 -28.59
CA ALA A 22 -15.77 9.50 -27.47
C ALA A 22 -14.96 9.40 -26.17
N GLU A 23 -15.45 10.07 -25.12
CA GLU A 23 -14.99 9.95 -23.73
C GLU A 23 -15.31 8.55 -23.18
N GLY A 24 -14.77 7.50 -23.80
CA GLY A 24 -14.85 6.13 -23.30
C GLY A 24 -13.80 5.89 -22.22
N GLU A 25 -14.14 5.07 -21.22
CA GLU A 25 -13.16 4.61 -20.24
C GLU A 25 -12.01 3.83 -20.92
N PRO A 26 -10.76 4.02 -20.48
CA PRO A 26 -9.63 3.31 -21.05
C PRO A 26 -9.73 1.80 -20.82
N SER A 27 -9.39 1.01 -21.84
CA SER A 27 -9.23 -0.45 -21.68
C SER A 27 -8.09 -0.78 -20.70
N SER A 28 -8.12 -1.97 -20.11
CA SER A 28 -7.05 -2.47 -19.23
C SER A 28 -5.67 -2.41 -19.88
N ALA A 29 -5.58 -2.69 -21.19
CA ALA A 29 -4.34 -2.60 -21.96
C ALA A 29 -3.82 -1.15 -22.04
N GLN A 30 -4.70 -0.17 -22.22
CA GLN A 30 -4.33 1.25 -22.26
C GLN A 30 -3.89 1.77 -20.89
N ILE A 31 -4.56 1.35 -19.81
CA ILE A 31 -4.16 1.67 -18.44
C ILE A 31 -2.76 1.09 -18.17
N HIS A 32 -2.55 -0.20 -18.45
CA HIS A 32 -1.27 -0.86 -18.25
C HIS A 32 -0.15 -0.20 -19.04
N PHE A 33 -0.40 0.12 -20.32
CA PHE A 33 0.57 0.81 -21.17
C PHE A 33 0.94 2.19 -20.61
N PHE A 34 -0.05 2.96 -20.14
CA PHE A 34 0.21 4.26 -19.53
C PHE A 34 1.04 4.14 -18.24
N GLU A 35 0.65 3.24 -17.33
CA GLU A 35 1.31 3.06 -16.03
C GLU A 35 2.74 2.52 -16.17
N GLU A 36 3.01 1.67 -17.15
CA GLU A 36 4.36 1.11 -17.37
C GLU A 36 5.26 1.99 -18.24
N LYS A 37 4.72 2.64 -19.28
CA LYS A 37 5.54 3.30 -20.33
C LYS A 37 5.53 4.81 -20.24
N ILE A 38 4.41 5.41 -19.85
CA ILE A 38 4.21 6.87 -19.94
C ILE A 38 4.39 7.54 -18.58
N ARG A 39 3.65 7.11 -17.54
CA ARG A 39 3.68 7.72 -16.19
C ARG A 39 5.10 7.77 -15.59
N PRO A 40 5.94 6.72 -15.64
CA PRO A 40 7.27 6.76 -15.04
C PRO A 40 8.16 7.84 -15.68
N VAL A 41 8.03 8.05 -17.00
CA VAL A 41 8.80 9.06 -17.72
C VAL A 41 8.29 10.47 -17.40
N LEU A 42 6.97 10.68 -17.38
CA LEU A 42 6.36 11.95 -16.97
C LEU A 42 6.80 12.33 -15.53
N ALA A 43 6.78 11.36 -14.62
CA ALA A 43 7.20 11.55 -13.23
C ALA A 43 8.69 11.90 -13.12
N ALA A 44 9.56 11.14 -13.80
CA ALA A 44 11.00 11.31 -13.70
C ALA A 44 11.53 12.57 -14.41
N LYS A 45 10.92 12.96 -15.54
CA LYS A 45 11.49 13.96 -16.45
C LYS A 45 10.64 15.23 -16.58
N CYS A 46 9.33 15.18 -16.33
CA CYS A 46 8.42 16.28 -16.67
C CYS A 46 7.80 16.98 -15.44
N TYR A 47 7.32 16.23 -14.45
CA TYR A 47 6.53 16.79 -13.33
C TYR A 47 7.27 17.81 -12.46
N LYS A 48 8.60 17.76 -12.42
CA LYS A 48 9.42 18.77 -11.71
C LYS A 48 9.15 20.20 -12.19
N CYS A 49 8.76 20.39 -13.45
CA CYS A 49 8.48 21.70 -14.06
C CYS A 49 7.06 21.84 -14.63
N HIS A 50 6.36 20.73 -14.90
CA HIS A 50 5.07 20.70 -15.57
C HIS A 50 4.01 19.93 -14.77
N SER A 51 3.94 20.13 -13.47
CA SER A 51 2.85 19.61 -12.63
C SER A 51 2.28 20.72 -11.74
N GLU A 52 1.08 20.52 -11.21
CA GLU A 52 0.49 21.41 -10.20
C GLU A 52 1.36 21.55 -8.95
N ARG A 53 2.12 20.49 -8.61
CA ARG A 53 3.03 20.47 -7.46
C ARG A 53 4.42 21.01 -7.78
N ALA A 54 4.69 21.42 -9.02
CA ALA A 54 5.99 21.95 -9.41
C ALA A 54 6.25 23.30 -8.71
N ARG A 55 7.45 23.47 -8.14
CA ARG A 55 7.86 24.74 -7.50
C ARG A 55 7.80 25.93 -8.46
N LYS A 56 8.03 25.70 -9.75
CA LYS A 56 7.91 26.69 -10.82
C LYS A 56 7.33 26.02 -12.07
N ILE A 57 6.10 26.38 -12.44
CA ILE A 57 5.42 25.87 -13.62
C ILE A 57 5.96 26.57 -14.87
N LYS A 58 6.65 25.84 -15.75
CA LYS A 58 7.19 26.38 -17.00
C LYS A 58 6.12 26.40 -18.10
N GLY A 59 6.10 27.45 -18.92
CA GLY A 59 5.18 27.59 -20.07
C GLY A 59 3.69 27.56 -19.72
N LYS A 60 3.33 27.76 -18.43
CA LYS A 60 1.97 27.53 -17.88
C LYS A 60 1.40 26.13 -18.22
N LEU A 61 2.28 25.18 -18.55
CA LEU A 61 1.92 23.83 -18.98
C LEU A 61 1.92 22.88 -17.78
N LYS A 62 0.82 22.14 -17.63
CA LYS A 62 0.65 21.06 -16.67
C LYS A 62 0.44 19.74 -17.42
N LEU A 63 1.13 18.69 -17.01
CA LEU A 63 1.16 17.37 -17.65
C LEU A 63 0.68 16.25 -16.70
N ASP A 64 0.13 16.61 -15.54
CA ASP A 64 -0.28 15.71 -14.47
C ASP A 64 -1.79 15.36 -14.49
N SER A 65 -2.52 15.84 -15.49
CA SER A 65 -3.91 15.44 -15.76
C SER A 65 -4.21 15.46 -17.27
N ARG A 66 -5.19 14.66 -17.72
CA ARG A 66 -5.59 14.63 -19.14
C ARG A 66 -6.08 16.00 -19.59
N GLU A 67 -6.92 16.61 -18.79
CA GLU A 67 -7.55 17.91 -19.06
C GLU A 67 -6.47 18.99 -19.19
N ALA A 68 -5.46 18.95 -18.32
CA ALA A 68 -4.33 19.87 -18.35
C ALA A 68 -3.48 19.70 -19.61
N ILE A 69 -3.21 18.45 -20.03
CA ILE A 69 -2.44 18.14 -21.24
C ILE A 69 -3.18 18.62 -22.49
N LEU A 70 -4.49 18.38 -22.57
CA LEU A 70 -5.32 18.78 -23.71
C LEU A 70 -5.52 20.30 -23.75
N LYS A 71 -5.64 20.96 -22.60
CA LYS A 71 -5.67 22.42 -22.51
C LYS A 71 -4.35 23.05 -22.96
N GLY A 72 -3.23 22.43 -22.61
CA GLY A 72 -1.89 22.88 -22.96
C GLY A 72 -1.43 24.14 -22.20
N GLY A 73 -0.38 24.75 -22.74
CA GLY A 73 0.35 25.86 -22.10
C GLY A 73 0.10 27.22 -22.77
N SER A 74 1.05 28.14 -22.62
CA SER A 74 1.01 29.46 -23.30
C SER A 74 0.99 29.37 -24.82
N GLU A 75 1.45 28.25 -25.36
CA GLU A 75 1.69 28.00 -26.78
C GLU A 75 0.57 27.18 -27.44
N GLY A 76 -0.51 26.92 -26.68
CA GLY A 76 -1.64 26.11 -27.13
C GLY A 76 -1.64 24.67 -26.60
N PRO A 77 -2.52 23.80 -27.14
CA PRO A 77 -2.68 22.41 -26.72
C PRO A 77 -1.38 21.60 -26.78
N SER A 78 -1.04 20.88 -25.71
CA SER A 78 0.16 20.04 -25.69
C SER A 78 -0.02 18.78 -26.54
N VAL A 79 -1.25 18.25 -26.56
CA VAL A 79 -1.62 17.03 -27.29
C VAL A 79 -2.85 17.28 -28.14
N ILE A 80 -2.77 16.83 -29.38
CA ILE A 80 -3.88 16.72 -30.32
C ILE A 80 -4.20 15.23 -30.45
N LEU A 81 -5.39 14.83 -29.98
CA LEU A 81 -5.80 13.43 -29.94
C LEU A 81 -5.75 12.77 -31.32
N GLY A 82 -5.14 11.59 -31.38
CA GLY A 82 -4.99 10.82 -32.62
C GLY A 82 -3.94 11.36 -33.59
N LYS A 83 -3.33 12.51 -33.29
CA LYS A 83 -2.41 13.22 -34.19
C LYS A 83 -1.07 13.47 -33.49
N PRO A 84 -0.26 12.42 -33.29
CA PRO A 84 1.02 12.55 -32.58
C PRO A 84 1.96 13.54 -33.25
N ASP A 85 2.07 13.54 -34.58
CA ASP A 85 3.00 14.41 -35.30
C ASP A 85 2.56 15.89 -35.33
N GLU A 86 1.28 16.19 -35.07
CA GLU A 86 0.77 17.57 -34.91
C GLU A 86 0.79 18.03 -33.43
N SER A 87 1.13 17.13 -32.49
CA SER A 87 1.11 17.44 -31.06
C SER A 87 2.40 18.10 -30.62
N LEU A 88 2.30 19.29 -30.00
CA LEU A 88 3.45 20.05 -29.48
C LEU A 88 4.33 19.21 -28.55
N MET A 89 3.74 18.31 -27.76
CA MET A 89 4.49 17.40 -26.90
C MET A 89 5.47 16.53 -27.69
N ILE A 90 5.08 15.96 -28.83
CA ILE A 90 5.96 15.11 -29.64
C ILE A 90 7.00 15.96 -30.38
N ILE A 91 6.60 17.11 -30.91
CA ILE A 91 7.52 18.06 -31.57
C ILE A 91 8.63 18.46 -30.60
N ALA A 92 8.27 18.80 -29.36
CA ALA A 92 9.20 19.13 -28.29
C ALA A 92 10.08 17.94 -27.88
N LEU A 93 9.51 16.74 -27.71
CA LEU A 93 10.29 15.54 -27.36
C LEU A 93 11.26 15.10 -28.45
N ARG A 94 10.95 15.41 -29.73
CA ARG A 94 11.82 15.15 -30.88
C ARG A 94 12.85 16.25 -31.12
N HIS A 95 12.75 17.39 -30.42
CA HIS A 95 13.56 18.58 -30.65
C HIS A 95 13.38 19.12 -32.09
N GLN A 96 12.13 19.24 -32.53
CA GLN A 96 11.76 19.70 -33.86
C GLN A 96 11.23 21.14 -33.82
N ASP A 97 11.30 21.84 -34.96
CA ASP A 97 10.72 23.17 -35.16
C ASP A 97 11.16 24.23 -34.13
N GLY A 98 12.39 24.12 -33.62
CA GLY A 98 12.96 25.05 -32.64
C GLY A 98 12.45 24.87 -31.21
N TRP A 99 11.72 23.79 -30.93
CA TRP A 99 11.23 23.44 -29.60
C TRP A 99 12.19 22.50 -28.88
N ASP A 100 13.02 23.06 -27.99
CA ASP A 100 13.84 22.29 -27.06
C ASP A 100 13.26 22.39 -25.64
N MET A 101 12.93 21.24 -25.03
CA MET A 101 12.47 21.20 -23.63
C MET A 101 13.62 20.80 -22.69
N PRO A 102 13.90 21.57 -21.63
CA PRO A 102 14.82 21.12 -20.57
C PRO A 102 14.23 19.91 -19.83
N PRO A 103 15.01 18.86 -19.52
CA PRO A 103 16.48 18.80 -19.52
C PRO A 103 17.11 18.66 -20.91
N GLU A 104 18.34 19.17 -21.09
CA GLU A 104 19.07 19.21 -22.38
C GLU A 104 19.32 17.83 -23.02
N GLU A 105 19.21 16.74 -22.24
CA GLU A 105 19.37 15.39 -22.73
C GLU A 105 18.08 14.88 -23.37
N LYS A 106 18.15 14.61 -24.68
CA LYS A 106 17.05 14.05 -25.47
C LYS A 106 16.64 12.68 -24.93
N LEU A 107 15.34 12.43 -24.83
CA LEU A 107 14.81 11.10 -24.48
C LEU A 107 15.17 10.07 -25.56
N PRO A 108 15.35 8.79 -25.20
CA PRO A 108 15.55 7.73 -26.19
C PRO A 108 14.39 7.68 -27.19
N ASP A 109 14.69 7.43 -28.47
CA ASP A 109 13.68 7.41 -29.54
C ASP A 109 12.54 6.40 -29.27
N ALA A 110 12.84 5.28 -28.59
CA ALA A 110 11.84 4.30 -28.16
C ALA A 110 10.80 4.90 -27.20
N VAL A 111 11.24 5.75 -26.27
CA VAL A 111 10.34 6.45 -25.33
C VAL A 111 9.47 7.44 -26.11
N VAL A 112 10.05 8.21 -27.03
CA VAL A 112 9.29 9.15 -27.88
C VAL A 112 8.26 8.41 -28.73
N ALA A 113 8.59 7.21 -29.23
CA ALA A 113 7.66 6.35 -29.95
C ALA A 113 6.51 5.87 -29.05
N ASP A 114 6.77 5.52 -27.79
CA ASP A 114 5.73 5.17 -26.82
C ASP A 114 4.76 6.34 -26.57
N PHE A 115 5.28 7.57 -26.42
CA PHE A 115 4.45 8.78 -26.31
C PHE A 115 3.62 9.03 -27.59
N ALA A 116 4.22 8.84 -28.77
CA ALA A 116 3.50 9.01 -30.04
C ALA A 116 2.37 7.98 -30.17
N LYS A 117 2.62 6.72 -29.80
CA LYS A 117 1.60 5.67 -29.74
C LYS A 117 0.49 6.03 -28.76
N TRP A 118 0.84 6.45 -27.55
CA TRP A 118 -0.13 6.84 -26.53
C TRP A 118 -1.08 7.95 -27.01
N ILE A 119 -0.56 8.98 -27.70
CA ILE A 119 -1.38 10.05 -28.29
C ILE A 119 -2.23 9.53 -29.45
N ALA A 120 -1.64 8.71 -30.32
CA ALA A 120 -2.34 8.08 -31.43
C ALA A 120 -3.50 7.20 -30.96
N GLU A 121 -3.39 6.64 -29.76
CA GLU A 121 -4.42 5.85 -29.08
C GLU A 121 -5.35 6.69 -28.20
N GLY A 122 -5.31 8.03 -28.26
CA GLY A 122 -6.30 8.89 -27.58
C GLY A 122 -5.84 9.52 -26.26
N ALA A 123 -4.54 9.43 -25.96
CA ALA A 123 -3.90 10.01 -24.79
C ALA A 123 -4.67 9.68 -23.50
N TYR A 124 -5.01 8.39 -23.33
CA TYR A 124 -5.71 7.92 -22.15
C TYR A 124 -4.84 8.10 -20.92
N PHE A 125 -5.31 8.94 -20.01
CA PHE A 125 -4.64 9.22 -18.75
C PHE A 125 -5.56 8.69 -17.66
N PRO A 126 -5.27 7.53 -17.05
CA PRO A 126 -5.98 7.10 -15.86
C PRO A 126 -5.75 8.20 -14.83
N THR A 127 -6.83 8.90 -14.45
CA THR A 127 -6.81 9.71 -13.23
C THR A 127 -6.33 8.76 -12.15
N ALA A 128 -5.12 9.02 -11.62
CA ALA A 128 -4.59 8.24 -10.51
C ALA A 128 -5.72 8.06 -9.51
N VAL A 129 -5.88 6.80 -9.05
CA VAL A 129 -6.83 6.32 -8.05
C VAL A 129 -7.49 7.50 -7.34
N PRO A 130 -8.82 7.70 -7.51
CA PRO A 130 -9.50 8.93 -7.13
C PRO A 130 -8.94 9.45 -5.82
N ALA A 131 -8.52 10.72 -5.83
CA ALA A 131 -8.09 11.41 -4.63
C ALA A 131 -9.26 11.35 -3.64
N LYS A 132 -9.18 10.37 -2.72
CA LYS A 132 -10.30 9.69 -2.07
C LYS A 132 -11.08 8.78 -3.03
N ALA A 133 -10.75 7.49 -3.04
CA ALA A 133 -11.82 6.51 -3.03
C ALA A 133 -12.47 6.68 -1.65
N ASP A 134 -13.39 7.65 -1.53
CA ASP A 134 -14.30 7.75 -0.37
C ASP A 134 -15.21 6.50 -0.31
N GLN A 135 -15.13 5.66 -1.34
CA GLN A 135 -15.65 4.32 -1.38
C GLN A 135 -14.49 3.34 -1.30
N ASP A 136 -14.48 2.52 -0.26
CA ASP A 136 -13.57 1.39 -0.23
C ASP A 136 -13.79 0.52 -1.49
N TRP A 137 -12.74 -0.12 -2.02
CA TRP A 137 -12.87 -0.93 -3.25
C TRP A 137 -13.93 -2.03 -3.13
N TRP A 138 -14.27 -2.46 -1.91
CA TRP A 138 -15.36 -3.40 -1.64
C TRP A 138 -16.76 -2.79 -1.76
N GLU A 139 -16.91 -1.46 -1.74
CA GLU A 139 -18.17 -0.78 -2.08
C GLU A 139 -18.41 -0.74 -3.60
N LEU A 140 -17.34 -0.85 -4.40
CA LEU A 140 -17.44 -1.05 -5.85
C LEU A 140 -17.81 -2.49 -6.21
N VAL A 141 -17.67 -3.41 -5.25
CA VAL A 141 -18.12 -4.79 -5.40
C VAL A 141 -19.63 -4.80 -5.24
N ASP A 142 -20.32 -5.05 -6.35
CA ASP A 142 -21.75 -5.31 -6.35
C ASP A 142 -22.03 -6.59 -5.57
N SER A 143 -22.35 -6.44 -4.27
CA SER A 143 -22.60 -7.55 -3.37
C SER A 143 -23.76 -8.44 -3.81
N GLU A 144 -24.68 -7.93 -4.64
CA GLU A 144 -25.77 -8.71 -5.23
C GLU A 144 -25.28 -9.66 -6.33
N LYS A 145 -24.15 -9.33 -6.97
CA LYS A 145 -23.47 -10.21 -7.93
C LYS A 145 -22.57 -11.24 -7.26
N LEU A 146 -22.33 -11.12 -5.96
CA LEU A 146 -21.56 -12.12 -5.24
C LEU A 146 -22.39 -13.38 -5.00
N LEU A 147 -21.73 -14.54 -5.02
CA LEU A 147 -22.29 -15.79 -4.53
C LEU A 147 -22.89 -15.60 -3.14
N ALA A 148 -24.06 -16.20 -2.92
CA ALA A 148 -24.72 -16.18 -1.63
C ALA A 148 -23.78 -16.68 -0.51
N LYS A 149 -23.79 -15.97 0.63
CA LYS A 149 -22.98 -16.24 1.83
C LYS A 149 -23.11 -17.68 2.38
N ALA A 150 -24.12 -18.43 1.95
CA ALA A 150 -24.37 -19.80 2.39
C ALA A 150 -23.32 -20.83 1.93
N LYS A 151 -22.40 -20.46 1.02
CA LYS A 151 -21.31 -21.35 0.59
C LYS A 151 -20.07 -21.22 1.49
N PRO A 152 -19.36 -22.33 1.75
CA PRO A 152 -18.01 -22.27 2.32
C PRO A 152 -17.07 -21.36 1.50
N VAL A 153 -16.11 -20.72 2.18
CA VAL A 153 -15.24 -19.71 1.57
C VAL A 153 -14.43 -20.27 0.41
N GLU A 154 -13.95 -21.50 0.52
CA GLU A 154 -13.17 -22.19 -0.51
C GLU A 154 -13.96 -22.39 -1.80
N GLN A 155 -15.25 -22.71 -1.70
CA GLN A 155 -16.11 -22.84 -2.88
C GLN A 155 -16.40 -21.49 -3.54
N ALA A 156 -16.45 -20.43 -2.74
CA ALA A 156 -16.59 -19.08 -3.27
C ALA A 156 -15.32 -18.66 -4.03
N VAL A 157 -14.14 -18.90 -3.45
CA VAL A 157 -12.85 -18.63 -4.09
C VAL A 157 -12.73 -19.40 -5.41
N ASP A 158 -12.94 -20.71 -5.39
CA ASP A 158 -12.84 -21.57 -6.58
C ASP A 158 -13.80 -21.14 -7.70
N HIS A 159 -15.00 -20.69 -7.35
CA HIS A 159 -15.95 -20.19 -8.32
C HIS A 159 -15.43 -18.97 -9.09
N TYR A 160 -14.92 -17.95 -8.39
CA TYR A 160 -14.44 -16.73 -9.05
C TYR A 160 -13.14 -16.97 -9.81
N VAL A 161 -12.22 -17.76 -9.23
CA VAL A 161 -10.99 -18.16 -9.91
C VAL A 161 -11.31 -18.94 -11.18
N GLY A 162 -12.21 -19.93 -11.10
CA GLY A 162 -12.65 -20.73 -12.23
C GLY A 162 -13.34 -19.89 -13.32
N ALA A 163 -14.19 -18.94 -12.93
CA ALA A 163 -14.84 -18.02 -13.86
C ALA A 163 -13.82 -17.18 -14.63
N LYS A 164 -12.79 -16.65 -13.95
CA LYS A 164 -11.73 -15.87 -14.59
C LYS A 164 -10.87 -16.71 -15.53
N ILE A 165 -10.45 -17.91 -15.09
CA ILE A 165 -9.69 -18.87 -15.91
C ILE A 165 -10.44 -19.17 -17.21
N LYS A 166 -11.76 -19.41 -17.12
CA LYS A 166 -12.61 -19.69 -18.29
C LYS A 166 -12.73 -18.48 -19.21
N ALA A 167 -12.98 -17.29 -18.66
CA ALA A 167 -13.08 -16.06 -19.43
C ALA A 167 -11.78 -15.74 -20.20
N ASP A 168 -10.64 -16.03 -19.58
CA ASP A 168 -9.32 -15.81 -20.17
C ASP A 168 -8.87 -16.95 -21.10
N ASN A 169 -9.69 -18.00 -21.28
CA ASN A 169 -9.36 -19.21 -22.03
C ASN A 169 -8.06 -19.91 -21.55
N VAL A 170 -7.78 -19.82 -20.25
CA VAL A 170 -6.63 -20.49 -19.63
C VAL A 170 -6.99 -21.95 -19.35
N THR A 171 -6.13 -22.88 -19.76
CA THR A 171 -6.27 -24.30 -19.43
C THR A 171 -5.54 -24.60 -18.11
N PRO A 172 -6.22 -25.02 -17.04
CA PRO A 172 -5.58 -25.39 -15.78
C PRO A 172 -4.65 -26.59 -15.94
N THR A 173 -3.57 -26.62 -15.15
CA THR A 173 -2.73 -27.80 -15.01
C THR A 173 -3.48 -28.92 -14.28
N ALA A 174 -3.10 -30.17 -14.54
CA ALA A 174 -3.62 -31.31 -13.79
C ALA A 174 -3.34 -31.17 -12.28
N ALA A 175 -4.24 -31.72 -11.45
CA ALA A 175 -4.04 -31.77 -10.02
C ALA A 175 -2.76 -32.55 -9.68
N ALA A 176 -2.06 -32.12 -8.62
CA ALA A 176 -0.87 -32.81 -8.15
C ALA A 176 -1.20 -34.26 -7.76
N ASP A 177 -0.31 -35.20 -8.10
CA ASP A 177 -0.37 -36.56 -7.59
C ASP A 177 -0.14 -36.61 -6.07
N ASP A 178 -0.44 -37.74 -5.46
CA ASP A 178 -0.39 -37.92 -4.01
C ASP A 178 1.01 -37.74 -3.42
N SER A 179 2.06 -38.17 -4.13
CA SER A 179 3.44 -38.04 -3.68
C SER A 179 3.90 -36.58 -3.67
N THR A 180 3.48 -35.83 -4.68
CA THR A 180 3.74 -34.41 -4.81
C THR A 180 2.94 -33.62 -3.77
N PHE A 181 1.67 -33.99 -3.57
CA PHE A 181 0.78 -33.31 -2.63
C PHE A 181 1.29 -33.42 -1.19
N ILE A 182 1.54 -34.64 -0.68
CA ILE A 182 2.01 -34.82 0.70
C ILE A 182 3.34 -34.09 0.95
N ARG A 183 4.27 -34.14 -0.01
CA ARG A 183 5.55 -33.45 0.14
C ARG A 183 5.36 -31.93 0.24
N ARG A 184 4.56 -31.32 -0.65
CA ARG A 184 4.33 -29.87 -0.67
C ARG A 184 3.62 -29.40 0.59
N VAL A 185 2.51 -30.03 0.95
CA VAL A 185 1.70 -29.59 2.09
C VAL A 185 2.45 -29.72 3.41
N THR A 186 3.29 -30.75 3.59
CA THR A 186 4.11 -30.87 4.81
C THR A 186 5.24 -29.84 4.84
N LEU A 187 5.84 -29.49 3.69
CA LEU A 187 6.84 -28.42 3.65
C LEU A 187 6.20 -27.08 3.99
N ASP A 188 5.06 -26.77 3.38
CA ASP A 188 4.39 -25.48 3.54
C ASP A 188 3.85 -25.31 4.97
N LEU A 189 3.13 -26.32 5.49
CA LEU A 189 2.49 -26.22 6.81
C LEU A 189 3.43 -26.57 7.96
N ALA A 190 4.31 -27.56 7.81
CA ALA A 190 5.14 -28.05 8.93
C ALA A 190 6.62 -27.66 8.84
N GLY A 191 7.06 -27.00 7.75
CA GLY A 191 8.45 -26.56 7.58
C GLY A 191 9.46 -27.70 7.44
N ARG A 192 8.98 -28.92 7.17
CA ARG A 192 9.81 -30.13 7.07
C ARG A 192 9.30 -31.04 5.97
N ILE A 193 10.14 -31.98 5.54
CA ILE A 193 9.67 -33.08 4.70
C ILE A 193 8.79 -34.05 5.53
N PRO A 194 7.84 -34.76 4.89
CA PRO A 194 7.09 -35.82 5.58
C PRO A 194 8.03 -36.96 5.98
N THR A 195 7.76 -37.54 7.14
CA THR A 195 8.46 -38.74 7.61
C THR A 195 8.07 -39.94 6.76
N ALA A 196 8.92 -40.96 6.74
CA ALA A 196 8.62 -42.20 6.02
C ALA A 196 7.30 -42.84 6.47
N ALA A 197 6.97 -42.75 7.76
CA ALA A 197 5.71 -43.27 8.31
C ALA A 197 4.49 -42.49 7.80
N GLU A 198 4.55 -41.15 7.79
CA GLU A 198 3.48 -40.29 7.25
C GLU A 198 3.23 -40.59 5.76
N VAL A 199 4.30 -40.71 4.95
CA VAL A 199 4.18 -41.06 3.53
C VAL A 199 3.53 -42.42 3.34
N GLN A 200 3.96 -43.44 4.08
CA GLN A 200 3.39 -44.78 3.97
C GLN A 200 1.92 -44.83 4.42
N ALA A 201 1.56 -44.13 5.49
CA ALA A 201 0.18 -44.05 5.97
C ALA A 201 -0.71 -43.36 4.94
N TYR A 202 -0.27 -42.23 4.40
CA TYR A 202 -1.01 -41.47 3.38
C TYR A 202 -1.19 -42.25 2.07
N ALA A 203 -0.14 -42.94 1.61
CA ALA A 203 -0.20 -43.74 0.39
C ALA A 203 -1.13 -44.95 0.50
N LYS A 204 -1.27 -45.53 1.70
CA LYS A 204 -2.18 -46.65 1.97
C LYS A 204 -3.64 -46.22 2.15
N SER A 205 -3.89 -44.94 2.42
CA SER A 205 -5.25 -44.45 2.65
C SER A 205 -6.05 -44.39 1.34
N ALA A 206 -7.18 -45.08 1.34
CA ALA A 206 -8.21 -45.01 0.30
C ALA A 206 -9.33 -44.02 0.65
N ASP A 207 -9.18 -43.27 1.74
CA ASP A 207 -10.17 -42.30 2.19
C ASP A 207 -10.29 -41.14 1.17
N PRO A 208 -11.49 -40.85 0.64
CA PRO A 208 -11.69 -39.76 -0.30
C PRO A 208 -11.34 -38.38 0.30
N GLU A 209 -11.34 -38.24 1.63
CA GLU A 209 -11.03 -37.01 2.35
C GLU A 209 -9.58 -36.94 2.86
N LYS A 210 -8.71 -37.90 2.49
CA LYS A 210 -7.34 -37.98 3.03
C LYS A 210 -6.52 -36.70 2.87
N ARG A 211 -6.80 -35.87 1.85
CA ARG A 211 -6.13 -34.58 1.65
C ARG A 211 -6.52 -33.56 2.71
N ALA A 212 -7.82 -33.42 2.98
CA ALA A 212 -8.33 -32.51 4.00
C ALA A 212 -7.85 -32.95 5.40
N LYS A 213 -7.95 -34.24 5.71
CA LYS A 213 -7.48 -34.80 6.99
C LYS A 213 -5.99 -34.56 7.22
N LEU A 214 -5.16 -34.74 6.19
CA LEU A 214 -3.72 -34.42 6.29
C LEU A 214 -3.48 -32.93 6.58
N VAL A 215 -4.24 -32.03 5.94
CA VAL A 215 -4.15 -30.60 6.22
C VAL A 215 -4.54 -30.31 7.67
N ASP A 216 -5.66 -30.84 8.14
CA ASP A 216 -6.13 -30.65 9.52
C ASP A 216 -5.12 -31.20 10.56
N ASP A 217 -4.58 -32.39 10.32
CA ASP A 217 -3.56 -33.01 11.17
C ASP A 217 -2.29 -32.16 11.24
N LEU A 218 -1.86 -31.59 10.11
CA LEU A 218 -0.68 -30.72 10.06
C LEU A 218 -0.94 -29.38 10.76
N LEU A 219 -2.08 -28.74 10.51
CA LEU A 219 -2.48 -27.48 11.16
C LEU A 219 -2.60 -27.64 12.68
N GLY A 220 -3.07 -28.80 13.15
CA GLY A 220 -3.14 -29.14 14.58
C GLY A 220 -1.81 -29.56 15.20
N SER A 221 -0.74 -29.69 14.41
CA SER A 221 0.54 -30.19 14.90
C SER A 221 1.44 -29.09 15.47
N GLY A 222 2.29 -29.45 16.44
CA GLY A 222 3.34 -28.54 16.93
C GLY A 222 4.39 -28.16 15.87
N SER A 223 4.47 -28.89 14.75
CA SER A 223 5.32 -28.50 13.62
C SER A 223 4.76 -27.28 12.90
N PHE A 224 3.44 -27.17 12.78
CA PHE A 224 2.78 -25.98 12.22
C PHE A 224 3.04 -24.75 13.07
N THR A 225 2.84 -24.84 14.39
CA THR A 225 3.18 -23.74 15.31
C THR A 225 4.64 -23.29 15.13
N ARG A 226 5.59 -24.23 15.09
CA ARG A 226 7.01 -23.91 14.90
C ARG A 226 7.27 -23.22 13.56
N GLN A 227 6.66 -23.71 12.48
CA GLN A 227 6.82 -23.14 11.14
C GLN A 227 6.23 -21.73 11.07
N GLN A 228 5.01 -21.52 11.55
CA GLN A 228 4.38 -20.19 11.61
C GLN A 228 5.23 -19.20 12.42
N VAL A 229 5.77 -19.61 13.56
CA VAL A 229 6.66 -18.76 14.35
C VAL A 229 7.91 -18.40 13.56
N ALA A 230 8.52 -19.33 12.82
CA ALA A 230 9.69 -19.05 12.01
C ALA A 230 9.39 -18.03 10.90
N GLU A 231 8.27 -18.20 10.18
CA GLU A 231 7.82 -17.26 9.15
C GLU A 231 7.55 -15.87 9.73
N PHE A 232 6.87 -15.78 10.88
CA PHE A 232 6.59 -14.50 11.51
C PHE A 232 7.84 -13.84 12.08
N ILE A 233 8.82 -14.59 12.58
CA ILE A 233 10.10 -14.00 12.98
C ILE A 233 10.79 -13.34 11.79
N TRP A 234 10.74 -13.93 10.59
CA TRP A 234 11.22 -13.29 9.37
C TRP A 234 10.38 -12.07 8.99
N LEU A 235 9.06 -12.22 8.96
CA LEU A 235 8.13 -11.18 8.52
C LEU A 235 8.16 -9.93 9.41
N ILE A 236 8.08 -10.10 10.74
CA ILE A 236 7.87 -8.98 11.67
C ILE A 236 9.09 -8.67 12.54
N ASN A 237 10.12 -9.51 12.55
CA ASN A 237 11.36 -9.26 13.31
C ASN A 237 12.66 -9.37 12.50
N ASP A 238 12.57 -9.35 11.17
CA ASP A 238 13.70 -9.48 10.23
C ASP A 238 14.60 -10.69 10.54
N GLY A 239 14.02 -11.81 10.94
CA GLY A 239 14.74 -13.06 11.23
C GLY A 239 15.45 -13.10 12.59
N ARG A 240 15.35 -12.03 13.41
CA ARG A 240 16.05 -11.96 14.69
C ARG A 240 15.37 -12.79 15.78
N ASP A 241 16.17 -13.58 16.49
CA ASP A 241 15.73 -14.41 17.60
C ASP A 241 16.26 -13.89 18.94
N ASP A 242 15.65 -12.82 19.44
CA ASP A 242 16.08 -12.01 20.60
C ASP A 242 15.15 -12.14 21.82
N GLY A 243 14.46 -13.28 21.90
CA GLY A 243 13.44 -13.57 22.90
C GLY A 243 12.01 -13.25 22.46
N PHE A 244 11.81 -12.62 21.30
CA PHE A 244 10.48 -12.42 20.73
C PHE A 244 9.80 -13.74 20.31
N ARG A 245 10.60 -14.74 19.91
CA ARG A 245 10.12 -16.09 19.55
C ARG A 245 9.22 -16.70 20.61
N GLY A 246 9.62 -16.64 21.88
CA GLY A 246 8.86 -17.26 22.97
C GLY A 246 7.47 -16.66 23.17
N TYR A 247 7.28 -15.38 22.82
CA TYR A 247 5.95 -14.77 22.79
C TYR A 247 5.12 -15.34 21.62
N LEU A 248 5.69 -15.37 20.42
CA LEU A 248 5.00 -15.90 19.24
C LEU A 248 4.63 -17.38 19.40
N GLU A 249 5.51 -18.21 19.98
CA GLU A 249 5.22 -19.62 20.23
C GLU A 249 3.96 -19.80 21.07
N LYS A 250 3.81 -19.01 22.14
CA LYS A 250 2.59 -19.00 22.97
C LYS A 250 1.39 -18.49 22.17
N ALA A 251 1.53 -17.37 21.47
CA ALA A 251 0.43 -16.79 20.70
C ALA A 251 -0.11 -17.74 19.61
N PHE A 252 0.77 -18.42 18.87
CA PHE A 252 0.38 -19.40 17.86
C PHE A 252 -0.16 -20.69 18.46
N ALA A 253 0.41 -21.18 19.57
CA ALA A 253 -0.12 -22.36 20.26
C ALA A 253 -1.53 -22.12 20.83
N ASP A 254 -1.80 -20.90 21.32
CA ASP A 254 -3.11 -20.49 21.84
C ASP A 254 -4.12 -20.16 20.73
N ASN A 255 -3.71 -20.24 19.45
CA ASN A 255 -4.50 -19.77 18.31
C ASN A 255 -5.01 -18.32 18.49
N ARG A 256 -4.13 -17.45 19.01
CA ARG A 256 -4.44 -16.07 19.34
C ARG A 256 -4.77 -15.28 18.08
N SER A 257 -5.86 -14.52 18.12
CA SER A 257 -6.31 -13.73 16.98
C SER A 257 -5.33 -12.58 16.67
N TRP A 258 -5.20 -12.23 15.38
CA TRP A 258 -4.19 -11.28 14.92
C TRP A 258 -4.39 -9.86 15.48
N ASP A 259 -5.64 -9.43 15.68
CA ASP A 259 -5.99 -8.18 16.38
C ASP A 259 -5.40 -8.14 17.81
N LYS A 260 -5.40 -9.29 18.49
CA LYS A 260 -4.89 -9.40 19.85
C LYS A 260 -3.37 -9.47 19.89
N VAL A 261 -2.75 -10.14 18.93
CA VAL A 261 -1.29 -10.09 18.73
C VAL A 261 -0.82 -8.66 18.44
N PHE A 262 -1.53 -7.94 17.56
CA PHE A 262 -1.28 -6.52 17.29
C PHE A 262 -1.39 -5.67 18.56
N GLU A 263 -2.49 -5.79 19.31
CA GLU A 263 -2.67 -5.05 20.57
C GLU A 263 -1.51 -5.30 21.54
N GLU A 264 -1.16 -6.56 21.78
CA GLU A 264 -0.12 -6.93 22.74
C GLU A 264 1.27 -6.42 22.33
N ILE A 265 1.61 -6.55 21.04
CA ILE A 265 2.87 -6.02 20.49
C ILE A 265 2.90 -4.50 20.62
N ILE A 266 1.86 -3.78 20.16
CA ILE A 266 1.85 -2.31 20.17
C ILE A 266 1.85 -1.76 21.60
N LEU A 267 1.08 -2.35 22.51
CA LEU A 267 1.08 -1.94 23.91
C LEU A 267 2.38 -2.32 24.63
N ALA A 268 3.13 -3.30 24.13
CA ALA A 268 4.43 -3.76 24.65
C ALA A 268 4.42 -3.91 26.18
N ARG A 269 3.30 -4.35 26.74
CA ARG A 269 3.16 -4.63 28.16
C ARG A 269 3.83 -5.96 28.43
N SER A 270 4.52 -6.07 29.56
CA SER A 270 5.22 -7.29 29.98
C SER A 270 4.91 -7.61 31.44
N ASP A 271 3.69 -7.26 31.86
CA ASP A 271 3.17 -7.36 33.22
C ASP A 271 2.53 -8.73 33.52
N THR A 272 2.15 -9.47 32.48
CA THR A 272 1.65 -10.85 32.59
C THR A 272 2.49 -11.83 31.78
N GLU A 273 2.49 -13.11 32.18
CA GLU A 273 3.26 -14.15 31.50
C GLU A 273 2.74 -14.45 30.07
N ALA A 274 1.48 -14.11 29.78
CA ALA A 274 0.84 -14.30 28.49
C ALA A 274 1.35 -13.34 27.40
N VAL A 275 1.83 -12.15 27.79
CA VAL A 275 2.31 -11.10 26.87
C VAL A 275 3.83 -10.87 26.96
N LYS A 276 4.48 -11.52 27.93
CA LYS A 276 5.93 -11.43 28.12
C LYS A 276 6.68 -11.83 26.85
N GLY A 277 7.58 -10.95 26.40
CA GLY A 277 8.33 -11.10 25.16
C GLY A 277 7.78 -10.23 24.04
N ALA A 278 6.51 -9.80 24.07
CA ALA A 278 5.95 -8.90 23.07
C ALA A 278 6.73 -7.57 23.01
N GLU A 279 7.26 -7.11 24.14
CA GLU A 279 8.04 -5.89 24.23
C GLU A 279 9.37 -5.94 23.48
N LYS A 280 9.86 -7.15 23.12
CA LYS A 280 11.08 -7.33 22.32
C LYS A 280 10.97 -6.72 20.93
N PHE A 281 9.76 -6.63 20.37
CA PHE A 281 9.51 -5.94 19.10
C PHE A 281 10.07 -4.50 19.11
N TYR A 282 9.98 -3.79 20.24
CA TYR A 282 10.44 -2.41 20.36
C TYR A 282 11.96 -2.27 20.56
N ARG A 283 12.63 -3.23 21.19
CA ARG A 283 14.02 -3.04 21.67
C ARG A 283 15.02 -2.69 20.57
N ASN A 284 14.86 -3.30 19.39
CA ASN A 284 15.72 -3.04 18.24
C ASN A 284 15.24 -1.87 17.37
N ARG A 285 14.12 -1.25 17.73
CA ARG A 285 13.43 -0.23 16.91
C ARG A 285 13.33 1.11 17.62
N ILE A 286 13.32 1.13 18.95
CA ILE A 286 13.04 2.34 19.73
C ILE A 286 14.10 3.43 19.59
N GLY A 287 15.35 3.06 19.28
CA GLY A 287 16.41 4.00 18.95
C GLY A 287 16.22 4.70 17.59
N ASP A 288 15.35 4.17 16.74
CA ASP A 288 15.01 4.69 15.41
C ASP A 288 13.49 4.74 15.26
N LEU A 289 12.90 5.86 15.68
CA LEU A 289 11.45 6.06 15.58
C LEU A 289 10.93 6.02 14.14
N ASP A 290 11.76 6.35 13.15
CA ASP A 290 11.36 6.28 11.75
C ASP A 290 11.22 4.81 11.32
N ARG A 291 12.18 3.95 11.69
CA ARG A 291 12.06 2.50 11.52
C ARG A 291 10.83 1.94 12.24
N LEU A 292 10.62 2.27 13.51
CA LEU A 292 9.46 1.77 14.26
C LEU A 292 8.13 2.16 13.59
N THR A 293 8.04 3.40 13.11
CA THR A 293 6.85 3.90 12.41
C THR A 293 6.58 3.12 11.13
N ASN A 294 7.62 2.88 10.33
CA ASN A 294 7.52 2.14 9.08
C ASN A 294 7.19 0.67 9.30
N ASP A 295 7.91 0.00 10.22
CA ASP A 295 7.71 -1.42 10.52
C ASP A 295 6.30 -1.68 11.02
N VAL A 296 5.75 -0.82 11.89
CA VAL A 296 4.35 -0.98 12.33
C VAL A 296 3.37 -0.77 11.17
N SER A 297 3.61 0.24 10.32
CA SER A 297 2.74 0.54 9.18
C SER A 297 2.70 -0.62 8.18
N VAL A 298 3.85 -1.20 7.86
CA VAL A 298 3.96 -2.30 6.90
C VAL A 298 3.47 -3.62 7.51
N ASN A 299 3.93 -3.98 8.70
CA ASN A 299 3.69 -5.32 9.27
C ASN A 299 2.25 -5.54 9.72
N PHE A 300 1.55 -4.50 10.15
CA PHE A 300 0.19 -4.63 10.69
C PHE A 300 -0.90 -4.07 9.79
N PHE A 301 -0.56 -3.13 8.90
CA PHE A 301 -1.53 -2.47 8.02
C PHE A 301 -1.21 -2.63 6.53
N GLY A 302 -0.12 -3.30 6.15
CA GLY A 302 0.25 -3.50 4.74
C GLY A 302 0.58 -2.21 3.99
N VAL A 303 0.84 -1.12 4.72
CA VAL A 303 0.95 0.24 4.17
C VAL A 303 2.36 0.78 4.36
N ASN A 304 3.05 1.09 3.25
CA ASN A 304 4.39 1.67 3.29
C ASN A 304 4.36 3.21 3.19
N VAL A 305 4.16 3.89 4.31
CA VAL A 305 4.10 5.36 4.39
C VAL A 305 5.48 6.06 4.31
N SER A 306 6.59 5.33 4.17
CA SER A 306 7.96 5.88 4.28
C SER A 306 8.28 7.00 3.28
N CYS A 307 7.75 6.95 2.05
CA CYS A 307 7.92 8.02 1.06
C CYS A 307 7.40 9.36 1.59
N ALA A 308 6.36 9.33 2.42
CA ALA A 308 5.75 10.52 3.04
C ALA A 308 6.62 11.14 4.14
N GLN A 309 7.76 10.55 4.51
CA GLN A 309 8.68 11.15 5.48
C GLN A 309 9.24 12.49 4.98
N CYS A 310 9.78 12.49 3.76
CA CYS A 310 10.52 13.63 3.21
C CYS A 310 9.67 14.57 2.35
N HIS A 311 8.64 14.04 1.68
CA HIS A 311 7.75 14.79 0.80
C HIS A 311 6.38 14.11 0.74
N ASP A 312 5.33 14.79 0.31
CA ASP A 312 4.05 14.13 0.02
C ASP A 312 4.23 13.03 -1.04
N HIS A 313 3.50 11.93 -0.93
CA HIS A 313 3.64 10.81 -1.86
C HIS A 313 3.35 11.27 -3.31
N PRO A 314 4.20 10.92 -4.30
CA PRO A 314 4.07 11.43 -5.66
C PRO A 314 2.77 10.93 -6.30
N GLU A 315 2.49 9.63 -6.20
CA GLU A 315 1.38 8.98 -6.89
C GLU A 315 0.11 8.80 -6.05
N VAL A 316 0.16 9.03 -4.73
CA VAL A 316 -0.97 8.78 -3.82
C VAL A 316 -1.33 10.13 -3.19
N PRO A 317 -2.30 10.87 -3.77
CA PRO A 317 -2.56 12.25 -3.39
C PRO A 317 -2.95 12.43 -1.91
N SER A 318 -3.61 11.42 -1.33
CA SER A 318 -4.01 11.41 0.07
C SER A 318 -2.83 11.32 1.03
N TRP A 319 -1.70 10.73 0.63
CA TRP A 319 -0.58 10.50 1.53
C TRP A 319 0.35 11.70 1.60
N LYS A 320 0.33 12.34 2.77
CA LYS A 320 1.04 13.58 3.09
C LYS A 320 2.10 13.37 4.14
N GLN A 321 3.05 14.29 4.24
CA GLN A 321 3.98 14.30 5.38
C GLN A 321 3.25 14.27 6.73
N ASP A 322 2.08 14.91 6.82
CA ASP A 322 1.24 14.85 8.01
C ASP A 322 0.82 13.42 8.42
N HIS A 323 0.63 12.49 7.47
CA HIS A 323 0.29 11.10 7.78
C HIS A 323 1.49 10.36 8.38
N TYR A 324 2.67 10.54 7.77
CA TYR A 324 3.90 9.93 8.28
C TYR A 324 4.21 10.41 9.70
N TYR A 325 4.28 11.72 9.90
CA TYR A 325 4.61 12.29 11.21
C TYR A 325 3.48 12.13 12.22
N GLY A 326 2.23 11.99 11.75
CA GLY A 326 1.11 11.64 12.59
C GLY A 326 1.18 10.21 13.10
N MET A 327 1.55 9.26 12.25
CA MET A 327 1.81 7.88 12.65
C MET A 327 3.01 7.81 13.62
N LYS A 328 4.09 8.54 13.32
CA LYS A 328 5.27 8.67 14.21
C LYS A 328 4.92 9.23 15.59
N SER A 329 3.89 10.07 15.67
CA SER A 329 3.43 10.64 16.93
C SER A 329 2.83 9.61 17.89
N PHE A 330 2.46 8.41 17.44
CA PHE A 330 2.04 7.33 18.33
C PHE A 330 3.18 6.74 19.17
N PHE A 331 4.43 6.86 18.70
CA PHE A 331 5.60 6.19 19.31
C PHE A 331 6.61 7.14 19.94
N ASN A 332 6.53 8.44 19.68
CA ASN A 332 7.56 9.40 20.11
C ASN A 332 7.71 9.53 21.64
N ARG A 333 6.72 9.04 22.40
CA ARG A 333 6.74 9.03 23.87
C ARG A 333 7.27 7.72 24.45
N THR A 334 7.53 6.73 23.62
CA THR A 334 7.99 5.41 24.05
C THR A 334 9.46 5.46 24.44
N PHE A 335 9.84 4.77 25.52
CA PHE A 335 11.22 4.68 25.98
C PHE A 335 11.51 3.34 26.66
N GLU A 336 12.79 2.93 26.71
CA GLU A 336 13.19 1.75 27.47
C GLU A 336 13.38 2.07 28.96
N ASN A 337 12.86 1.22 29.84
CA ASN A 337 13.08 1.30 31.28
C ASN A 337 13.53 -0.06 31.84
N GLY A 338 14.80 -0.42 31.60
CA GLY A 338 15.33 -1.73 31.96
C GLY A 338 14.69 -2.82 31.09
N ASN A 339 14.05 -3.81 31.74
CA ASN A 339 13.38 -4.90 31.04
C ASN A 339 11.99 -4.55 30.49
N HIS A 340 11.53 -3.31 30.68
CA HIS A 340 10.21 -2.87 30.25
C HIS A 340 10.27 -1.76 29.20
N ILE A 341 9.18 -1.63 28.43
CA ILE A 341 8.93 -0.50 27.53
C ILE A 341 7.89 0.39 28.19
N GLY A 342 8.26 1.66 28.40
CA GLY A 342 7.42 2.68 29.03
C GLY A 342 6.95 3.72 28.02
N GLU A 343 6.00 4.55 28.45
CA GLU A 343 5.48 5.67 27.67
C GLU A 343 5.38 6.92 28.55
N ARG A 344 5.83 8.07 28.03
CA ARG A 344 5.78 9.37 28.73
C ARG A 344 4.40 10.01 28.59
N GLU A 345 4.09 10.95 29.48
CA GLU A 345 2.89 11.79 29.43
C GLU A 345 2.97 12.89 28.36
N TYR A 346 4.16 13.23 27.89
CA TYR A 346 4.41 14.38 27.02
C TYR A 346 5.41 14.05 25.91
N GLY A 347 5.46 14.94 24.92
CA GLY A 347 6.34 14.85 23.77
C GLY A 347 5.58 15.16 22.50
N LEU A 348 6.07 16.13 21.74
CA LEU A 348 5.53 16.53 20.44
C LEU A 348 6.51 16.17 19.33
N VAL A 349 5.99 15.75 18.19
CA VAL A 349 6.77 15.60 16.96
C VAL A 349 6.58 16.87 16.14
N SER A 350 7.68 17.50 15.75
CA SER A 350 7.69 18.59 14.79
C SER A 350 8.46 18.17 13.55
N PHE A 351 8.06 18.67 12.39
CA PHE A 351 8.69 18.38 11.12
C PHE A 351 8.68 19.60 10.21
N LYS A 352 9.57 19.60 9.21
CA LYS A 352 9.60 20.64 8.18
C LYS A 352 9.03 20.09 6.89
N THR A 353 8.15 20.87 6.26
CA THR A 353 7.62 20.53 4.95
C THR A 353 8.68 20.73 3.87
N THR A 354 8.43 20.20 2.66
CA THR A 354 9.25 20.49 1.47
C THR A 354 9.33 21.99 1.13
N ALA A 355 8.38 22.79 1.58
CA ALA A 355 8.38 24.25 1.46
C ALA A 355 9.18 24.96 2.58
N GLY A 356 9.77 24.21 3.52
CA GLY A 356 10.54 24.74 4.64
C GLY A 356 9.70 25.21 5.84
N VAL A 357 8.38 24.97 5.83
CA VAL A 357 7.47 25.37 6.91
C VAL A 357 7.55 24.35 8.04
N GLU A 358 7.78 24.83 9.27
CA GLU A 358 7.75 23.99 10.45
C GLU A 358 6.30 23.72 10.90
N LYS A 359 5.96 22.46 11.09
CA LYS A 359 4.64 21.99 11.54
C LYS A 359 4.78 21.09 12.75
N LYS A 360 3.80 21.16 13.64
CA LYS A 360 3.60 20.17 14.70
C LYS A 360 2.71 19.06 14.17
N ALA A 361 3.15 17.83 14.30
CA ALA A 361 2.36 16.67 13.91
C ALA A 361 1.15 16.51 14.82
N ARG A 362 -0.01 16.21 14.22
CA ARG A 362 -1.20 15.76 14.95
C ARG A 362 -1.10 14.26 15.17
N LEU A 363 -1.74 13.74 16.21
CA LEU A 363 -1.89 12.29 16.35
C LEU A 363 -2.86 11.83 15.26
N MET A 364 -2.37 11.18 14.21
CA MET A 364 -3.14 10.87 13.01
C MET A 364 -2.82 9.46 12.52
N PHE A 365 -3.87 8.69 12.26
CA PHE A 365 -3.75 7.35 11.71
C PHE A 365 -3.60 7.37 10.17
N LEU A 366 -3.26 6.23 9.58
CA LEU A 366 -2.98 6.08 8.15
C LEU A 366 -4.18 6.44 7.25
N SER A 367 -5.40 6.27 7.75
CA SER A 367 -6.65 6.70 7.09
C SER A 367 -6.86 8.22 7.06
N GLY A 368 -6.00 8.99 7.74
CA GLY A 368 -6.19 10.43 7.95
C GLY A 368 -7.02 10.79 9.19
N SER A 369 -7.54 9.78 9.91
CA SER A 369 -8.26 9.95 11.18
C SER A 369 -7.36 10.61 12.23
N ALA A 370 -7.61 11.89 12.53
CA ALA A 370 -6.94 12.61 13.59
C ALA A 370 -7.60 12.31 14.95
N ILE A 371 -6.76 12.18 15.98
CA ILE A 371 -7.16 11.91 17.35
C ILE A 371 -6.83 13.15 18.18
N ASP A 372 -7.85 13.72 18.81
CA ASP A 372 -7.67 14.84 19.72
C ASP A 372 -7.06 14.35 21.03
N GLU A 373 -5.91 14.91 21.37
CA GLU A 373 -5.28 14.71 22.66
C GLU A 373 -5.70 15.85 23.61
N PRO A 374 -6.32 15.57 24.77
CA PRO A 374 -6.70 16.59 25.74
C PRO A 374 -5.46 17.40 26.15
N THR A 375 -5.44 18.69 25.77
CA THR A 375 -4.35 19.68 25.93
C THR A 375 -3.02 19.11 26.43
N ALA A 376 -2.23 18.58 25.50
CA ALA A 376 -0.83 18.21 25.73
C ALA A 376 0.00 19.45 26.09
N LYS A 377 0.03 19.84 27.37
CA LYS A 377 0.96 20.84 27.88
C LYS A 377 2.23 20.13 28.31
N GLU A 378 3.37 20.58 27.80
CA GLU A 378 4.68 20.25 28.33
C GLU A 378 4.67 20.55 29.84
N PRO A 379 4.91 19.55 30.71
CA PRO A 379 4.93 19.77 32.14
C PRO A 379 6.13 20.65 32.52
N ASP A 380 6.02 21.34 33.67
CA ASP A 380 7.13 22.08 34.24
C ASP A 380 8.31 21.16 34.58
N GLN A 381 9.50 21.76 34.75
CA GLN A 381 10.74 21.03 34.99
C GLN A 381 10.68 20.16 36.26
N LYS A 382 9.99 20.61 37.31
CA LYS A 382 9.88 19.88 38.58
C LYS A 382 9.06 18.61 38.41
N THR A 383 7.96 18.69 37.67
CA THR A 383 7.12 17.54 37.30
C THR A 383 7.91 16.54 36.44
N LYS A 384 8.70 17.01 35.47
CA LYS A 384 9.57 16.14 34.65
C LYS A 384 10.62 15.40 35.49
N GLU A 385 11.25 16.09 36.42
CA GLU A 385 12.25 15.51 37.32
C GLU A 385 11.64 14.49 38.28
N ALA A 386 10.46 14.78 38.83
CA ALA A 386 9.72 13.83 39.67
C ALA A 386 9.37 12.55 38.88
N GLN A 387 8.88 12.69 37.65
CA GLN A 387 8.58 11.55 36.78
C GLN A 387 9.84 10.73 36.46
N LYS A 388 10.97 11.40 36.16
CA LYS A 388 12.25 10.74 35.92
C LYS A 388 12.71 9.92 37.13
N LYS A 389 12.64 10.50 38.34
CA LYS A 389 12.98 9.79 39.59
C LYS A 389 12.11 8.56 39.81
N ASN A 390 10.81 8.68 39.55
CA ASN A 390 9.88 7.54 39.63
C ASN A 390 10.27 6.43 38.64
N PHE A 391 10.57 6.76 37.38
CA PHE A 391 11.01 5.77 36.39
C PHE A 391 12.33 5.09 36.77
N GLU A 392 13.29 5.84 37.31
CA GLU A 392 14.56 5.28 37.83
C GLU A 392 14.33 4.32 39.00
N GLN A 393 13.39 4.62 39.89
CA GLN A 393 13.01 3.72 40.97
C GLN A 393 12.37 2.43 40.43
N LEU A 394 11.38 2.53 39.53
CA LEU A 394 10.75 1.37 38.90
C LEU A 394 11.77 0.51 38.15
N LYS A 395 12.76 1.12 37.52
CA LYS A 395 13.87 0.41 36.86
C LYS A 395 14.70 -0.39 37.85
N LYS A 396 15.05 0.20 39.00
CA LYS A 396 15.81 -0.49 40.07
C LYS A 396 15.02 -1.65 40.67
N GLU A 397 13.70 -1.50 40.78
CA GLU A 397 12.80 -2.53 41.27
C GLU A 397 12.41 -3.57 40.20
N ASN A 398 12.85 -3.40 38.95
CA ASN A 398 12.46 -4.20 37.79
C ASN A 398 10.92 -4.34 37.67
N LYS A 399 10.22 -3.21 37.82
CA LYS A 399 8.76 -3.12 37.70
C LYS A 399 8.35 -2.43 36.40
N PRO A 400 7.20 -2.82 35.80
CA PRO A 400 6.65 -2.14 34.64
C PRO A 400 6.37 -0.65 34.90
N VAL A 401 6.52 0.16 33.86
CA VAL A 401 6.12 1.57 33.91
C VAL A 401 4.60 1.64 33.74
N PRO A 402 3.85 2.29 34.65
CA PRO A 402 2.41 2.49 34.48
C PRO A 402 2.09 3.24 33.20
N ALA A 403 0.97 2.91 32.56
CA ALA A 403 0.49 3.64 31.40
C ALA A 403 0.22 5.12 31.76
N PRO A 404 0.53 6.08 30.86
CA PRO A 404 0.21 7.48 31.07
C PRO A 404 -1.30 7.70 31.04
N SER A 405 -1.74 8.85 31.58
CA SER A 405 -3.15 9.29 31.55
C SER A 405 -3.76 9.28 30.14
N PHE A 406 -2.94 9.55 29.13
CA PHE A 406 -3.25 9.41 27.72
C PHE A 406 -2.15 8.63 27.01
N SER A 407 -2.34 7.31 26.87
CA SER A 407 -1.44 6.48 26.06
C SER A 407 -1.77 6.64 24.58
N ARG A 408 -0.81 7.16 23.82
CA ARG A 408 -0.89 7.24 22.36
C ARG A 408 -0.85 5.85 21.75
N ARG A 409 -0.08 4.91 22.30
CA ARG A 409 -0.07 3.52 21.80
C ARG A 409 -1.43 2.83 21.97
N GLU A 410 -2.14 3.08 23.08
CA GLU A 410 -3.53 2.64 23.21
C GLU A 410 -4.46 3.31 22.19
N GLN A 411 -4.26 4.60 21.89
CA GLN A 411 -5.02 5.25 20.82
C GLN A 411 -4.75 4.59 19.45
N LEU A 412 -3.51 4.18 19.16
CA LEU A 412 -3.18 3.46 17.94
C LEU A 412 -3.92 2.13 17.86
N VAL A 413 -3.94 1.36 18.95
CA VAL A 413 -4.70 0.11 19.00
C VAL A 413 -6.19 0.37 18.74
N ARG A 414 -6.77 1.37 19.43
CA ARG A 414 -8.19 1.71 19.29
C ARG A 414 -8.56 2.14 17.88
N VAL A 415 -7.73 2.92 17.19
CA VAL A 415 -8.03 3.36 15.82
C VAL A 415 -7.72 2.27 14.79
N GLY A 416 -6.65 1.50 14.98
CA GLY A 416 -6.25 0.42 14.07
C GLY A 416 -7.20 -0.78 14.08
N LEU A 417 -7.91 -1.02 15.19
CA LEU A 417 -8.91 -2.08 15.31
C LEU A 417 -10.34 -1.63 14.97
N LYS A 418 -10.56 -0.37 14.59
CA LYS A 418 -11.87 0.08 14.13
C LYS A 418 -12.16 -0.49 12.74
N PRO A 419 -13.35 -1.09 12.51
CA PRO A 419 -13.76 -1.52 11.18
C PRO A 419 -13.67 -0.37 10.16
N GLY A 420 -13.16 -0.66 8.95
CA GLY A 420 -13.05 0.31 7.86
C GLY A 420 -11.95 1.36 8.03
N GLN A 421 -10.92 1.09 8.84
CA GLN A 421 -9.75 1.99 8.97
C GLN A 421 -8.48 1.44 8.29
N SER A 422 -8.44 0.14 7.98
CA SER A 422 -7.27 -0.59 7.46
C SER A 422 -7.53 -1.15 6.07
#